data_AF-E2A689-F1
#
_entry.id   AF-E2A689-F1
#
_cell.length_a   1.000
_cell.length_b   1.000
_cell.length_c   1.000
_cell.angle_alpha   90.00
_cell.angle_beta   90.00
_cell.angle_gamma   90.00
#
_symmetry.space_group_name_H-M   'P 1'
#
loop_
_entity.id
_entity.type
_entity.pdbx_description
1 polymer ?
#
loop_
_entity_poly.entity_id
_entity_poly.type
_entity_poly.pdbx_seq_one_letter_code
_entity_poly.pdbx_strand_id
1 'polypeptide(L)'
;MKQLDCKTQPPTKEELKASMKQRASYGMIASTTALPLMMSDKDEAKDLDEFMGNDGCTPGYKNENYKKIMMNRMPMYDELGLLDI
;
A
#
# COMPACT_ATOMS: atom_id res chain seq x y z
N MET A 1 28.02 -10.23 -2.56
CA MET A 1 27.87 -10.07 -4.02
C MET A 1 29.00 -10.76 -4.78
N LYS A 2 30.28 -10.38 -4.62
CA LYS A 2 31.41 -11.03 -5.35
C LYS A 2 31.58 -12.54 -5.05
N GLN A 3 31.39 -12.97 -3.81
CA GLN A 3 31.41 -14.41 -3.45
C GLN A 3 30.22 -15.20 -4.02
N LEU A 4 29.18 -14.51 -4.50
CA LEU A 4 27.97 -15.10 -5.07
C LEU A 4 27.94 -14.97 -6.60
N ASP A 5 29.06 -14.57 -7.22
CA ASP A 5 29.16 -14.24 -8.65
C ASP A 5 28.09 -13.26 -9.17
N CYS A 6 27.56 -12.41 -8.28
CA CYS A 6 26.58 -11.39 -8.66
C CYS A 6 27.28 -10.23 -9.38
N LYS A 7 26.85 -9.95 -10.62
CA LYS A 7 27.35 -8.85 -11.47
C LYS A 7 26.91 -7.45 -11.00
N THR A 8 25.88 -7.38 -10.16
CA THR A 8 25.30 -6.12 -9.68
C THR A 8 26.03 -5.62 -8.43
N GLN A 9 26.31 -4.32 -8.35
CA GLN A 9 26.78 -3.71 -7.11
C GLN A 9 25.66 -3.70 -6.06
N PRO A 10 25.98 -3.86 -4.76
CA PRO A 10 25.01 -3.63 -3.71
C PRO A 10 24.62 -2.15 -3.68
N PRO A 11 23.35 -1.82 -3.41
CA PRO A 11 22.91 -0.45 -3.32
C PRO A 11 23.61 0.26 -2.16
N THR A 12 23.86 1.56 -2.35
CA THR A 12 24.28 2.46 -1.28
C THR A 12 23.17 2.62 -0.24
N LYS A 13 23.53 3.12 0.94
CA LYS A 13 22.55 3.44 2.00
C LYS A 13 21.50 4.44 1.53
N GLU A 14 21.88 5.39 0.68
CA GLU A 14 20.99 6.42 0.15
C GLU A 14 20.01 5.85 -0.88
N GLU A 15 20.50 5.06 -1.83
CA GLU A 15 19.65 4.35 -2.81
C GLU A 15 18.67 3.40 -2.12
N LEU A 16 19.11 2.73 -1.05
CA LEU A 16 18.24 1.86 -0.27
C LEU A 16 17.12 2.66 0.41
N LYS A 17 17.44 3.80 1.04
CA LYS A 17 16.44 4.69 1.65
C LYS A 17 15.46 5.23 0.61
N ALA A 18 15.96 5.67 -0.55
CA ALA A 18 15.13 6.16 -1.64
C ALA A 18 14.16 5.07 -2.14
N SER A 19 14.67 3.85 -2.34
CA SER A 19 13.84 2.70 -2.73
C SER A 19 12.80 2.35 -1.67
N MET A 20 13.15 2.42 -0.37
CA MET A 20 12.19 2.21 0.70
C MET A 20 11.09 3.28 0.72
N LYS A 21 11.43 4.56 0.53
CA LYS A 21 10.43 5.65 0.43
C LYS A 21 9.49 5.44 -0.76
N GLN A 22 10.03 5.05 -1.91
CA GLN A 22 9.22 4.72 -3.09
C GLN A 22 8.32 3.50 -2.84
N ARG A 23 8.81 2.47 -2.15
CA ARG A 23 7.98 1.30 -1.80
C ARG A 23 6.91 1.62 -0.78
N ALA A 24 7.15 2.57 0.12
CA ALA A 24 6.16 3.02 1.07
C ALA A 24 4.96 3.69 0.38
N SER A 25 5.18 4.46 -0.70
CA SER A 25 4.07 5.04 -1.49
C SER A 25 3.24 3.96 -2.19
N TYR A 26 3.88 2.94 -2.77
CA TYR A 26 3.15 1.78 -3.31
C TYR A 26 2.36 1.04 -2.22
N GLY A 27 2.95 0.89 -1.03
CA GLY A 27 2.29 0.30 0.13
C GLY A 27 1.07 1.11 0.57
N MET A 28 1.14 2.44 0.54
CA MET A 28 0.01 3.32 0.82
C MET A 28 -1.11 3.13 -0.20
N ILE A 29 -0.80 3.21 -1.49
CA ILE A 29 -1.78 3.04 -2.58
C ILE A 29 -2.45 1.66 -2.48
N ALA A 30 -1.67 0.60 -2.29
CA ALA A 30 -2.22 -0.76 -2.15
C ALA A 30 -3.09 -0.90 -0.89
N SER A 31 -2.71 -0.25 0.21
CA SER A 31 -3.51 -0.25 1.44
C SER A 31 -4.82 0.50 1.28
N THR A 32 -4.88 1.57 0.49
CA THR A 32 -6.11 2.36 0.31
C THR A 32 -7.01 1.85 -0.80
N THR A 33 -6.50 1.06 -1.76
CA THR A 33 -7.27 0.60 -2.94
C THR A 33 -7.50 -0.91 -2.94
N ALA A 34 -6.44 -1.71 -2.90
CA ALA A 34 -6.55 -3.17 -3.02
C ALA A 34 -7.01 -3.86 -1.72
N LEU A 35 -6.52 -3.40 -0.56
CA LEU A 35 -6.90 -3.96 0.73
C LEU A 35 -8.41 -3.89 1.02
N PRO A 36 -9.13 -2.77 0.81
CA PRO A 36 -10.57 -2.71 1.06
C PRO A 36 -11.37 -3.56 0.05
N LEU A 37 -10.87 -3.80 -1.16
CA LEU A 37 -11.48 -4.79 -2.06
C LEU A 37 -11.38 -6.20 -1.48
N MET A 38 -10.19 -6.58 -0.99
CA MET A 38 -9.95 -7.91 -0.39
C MET A 38 -10.68 -8.13 0.95
N MET A 39 -11.04 -7.05 1.64
CA MET A 39 -11.73 -7.08 2.94
C MET A 39 -13.26 -6.97 2.81
N SER A 40 -13.79 -6.92 1.59
CA SER A 40 -15.23 -6.97 1.34
C SER A 40 -15.72 -8.41 1.44
N ASP A 41 -16.95 -8.61 1.93
CA ASP A 41 -17.59 -9.92 1.91
C ASP A 41 -17.78 -10.36 0.45
N LYS A 42 -17.65 -11.66 0.17
CA LYS A 42 -17.68 -12.19 -1.20
C LYS A 42 -18.96 -11.85 -1.94
N ASP A 43 -20.08 -11.79 -1.22
CA ASP A 43 -21.40 -11.50 -1.77
C ASP A 43 -21.60 -10.01 -2.10
N GLU A 44 -20.79 -9.13 -1.49
CA GLU A 44 -20.81 -7.69 -1.73
C GLU A 44 -19.54 -7.19 -2.46
N ALA A 45 -18.70 -8.14 -2.91
CA ALA A 45 -17.45 -7.83 -3.58
C ALA A 45 -17.73 -7.24 -4.96
N LYS A 46 -17.29 -6.01 -5.16
CA LYS A 46 -17.36 -5.31 -6.44
C LYS A 46 -16.19 -5.70 -7.32
N ASP A 47 -16.42 -5.76 -8.63
CA ASP A 47 -15.32 -5.84 -9.58
C ASP A 47 -14.57 -4.50 -9.70
N LEU A 48 -13.48 -4.48 -10.46
CA LEU A 48 -12.64 -3.29 -10.61
C LEU A 48 -13.36 -2.16 -11.37
N ASP A 49 -14.21 -2.48 -12.33
CA ASP A 49 -14.94 -1.47 -13.11
C ASP A 49 -16.01 -0.81 -12.22
N GLU A 50 -16.71 -1.60 -11.40
CA GLU A 50 -17.65 -1.11 -10.39
C GLU A 50 -16.97 -0.29 -9.29
N PHE A 51 -15.77 -0.71 -8.87
CA PHE A 51 -14.97 0.04 -7.90
C PHE A 51 -14.58 1.41 -8.46
N MET A 52 -14.05 1.45 -9.68
CA MET A 52 -13.61 2.69 -10.33
C MET A 52 -14.78 3.59 -10.72
N GLY A 53 -15.94 3.02 -11.05
CA GLY A 53 -17.14 3.76 -11.46
C GLY A 53 -17.97 4.34 -10.30
N ASN A 54 -17.86 3.79 -9.09
CA ASN A 54 -18.68 4.19 -7.94
C ASN A 54 -17.85 4.98 -6.90
N ASP A 55 -17.16 6.03 -7.35
CA ASP A 55 -16.29 6.92 -6.57
C ASP A 55 -15.21 6.19 -5.73
N GLY A 56 -14.85 4.95 -6.09
CA GLY A 56 -13.88 4.16 -5.34
C GLY A 56 -14.40 3.62 -4.01
N CYS A 57 -15.73 3.49 -3.80
CA CYS A 57 -16.28 3.10 -2.51
C CYS A 57 -16.71 1.61 -2.46
N THR A 58 -16.06 0.83 -1.58
CA THR A 58 -16.36 -0.59 -1.31
C THR A 58 -16.89 -0.81 0.12
N PRO A 59 -17.68 -1.87 0.36
CA PRO A 59 -18.06 -2.29 1.71
C PRO A 59 -16.86 -2.53 2.63
N GLY A 60 -15.74 -3.00 2.08
CA GLY A 60 -14.53 -3.29 2.85
C GLY A 60 -13.88 -2.08 3.54
N TYR A 61 -14.20 -0.83 3.17
CA TYR A 61 -13.80 0.33 3.98
C TYR A 61 -14.49 0.36 5.35
N LYS A 62 -15.69 -0.22 5.46
CA LYS A 62 -16.42 -0.33 6.72
C LYS A 62 -15.92 -1.48 7.58
N ASN A 63 -15.12 -2.39 7.03
CA ASN A 63 -14.58 -3.54 7.74
C ASN A 63 -13.71 -3.10 8.93
N GLU A 64 -13.98 -3.66 10.11
CA GLU A 64 -13.27 -3.29 11.35
C GLU A 64 -11.79 -3.68 11.33
N ASN A 65 -11.43 -4.77 10.65
CA ASN A 65 -10.03 -5.15 10.49
C ASN A 65 -9.29 -4.19 9.56
N TYR A 66 -9.94 -3.75 8.48
CA TYR A 66 -9.39 -2.71 7.60
C TYR A 66 -9.10 -1.43 8.40
N LYS A 67 -10.08 -0.94 9.18
CA LYS A 67 -9.90 0.26 10.01
C LYS A 67 -8.74 0.12 11.01
N LYS A 68 -8.63 -1.01 11.71
CA LYS A 68 -7.52 -1.28 12.65
C LYS A 68 -6.17 -1.29 11.95
N ILE A 69 -6.07 -1.90 10.76
CA ILE A 69 -4.83 -1.90 9.97
C ILE A 69 -4.47 -0.47 9.56
N MET A 70 -5.45 0.30 9.06
CA MET A 70 -5.22 1.66 8.61
C MET A 70 -4.89 2.62 9.75
N MET A 71 -5.50 2.46 10.94
CA MET A 71 -5.14 3.23 12.14
C MET A 71 -3.66 3.06 12.51
N ASN A 72 -3.11 1.86 12.34
CA ASN A 72 -1.68 1.62 12.61
C ASN A 72 -0.77 2.15 11.48
N ARG A 73 -1.24 2.16 10.23
CA ARG A 73 -0.44 2.57 9.07
C ARG A 73 -0.47 4.08 8.81
N MET A 74 -1.55 4.76 9.18
CA MET A 74 -1.72 6.20 8.96
C MET A 74 -0.58 7.04 9.55
N PRO A 75 -0.19 6.86 10.83
CA PRO A 75 0.91 7.62 11.41
C PRO A 75 2.24 7.42 10.67
N MET A 76 2.51 6.19 10.22
CA MET A 76 3.71 5.88 9.45
C MET A 76 3.71 6.61 8.09
N TYR A 77 2.56 6.73 7.43
CA TYR A 77 2.46 7.47 6.15
C TYR A 77 2.61 8.98 6.34
N ASP A 78 2.06 9.51 7.43
CA ASP A 78 2.21 10.91 7.84
C ASP A 78 3.69 11.25 8.11
N GLU A 79 4.38 10.45 8.93
CA GLU A 79 5.81 10.63 9.22
C GLU A 79 6.71 10.56 7.97
N LEU A 80 6.30 9.81 6.95
CA LEU A 80 7.03 9.70 5.67
C LEU A 80 6.70 10.84 4.69
N GLY A 81 5.78 11.74 5.06
CA GLY A 81 5.28 12.84 4.23
C GLY A 81 4.53 12.37 3.00
N LEU A 82 3.88 11.20 3.08
CA LEU A 82 3.12 10.63 1.97
C LEU A 82 1.70 11.20 1.89
N LEU A 83 1.25 11.90 2.93
CA LEU A 83 -0.08 12.52 3.04
C LEU A 83 -0.05 14.05 2.81
N ASP A 84 1.13 14.66 2.68
CA ASP A 84 1.35 16.12 2.58
C ASP A 84 1.09 16.69 1.17
N ILE A 85 0.04 16.22 0.48
CA ILE A 85 -0.30 16.67 -0.89
C ILE A 85 -0.60 18.19 -0.90
#